data_AF-A0AAJ7JDK7-F1
#
_entry.id   AF-A0AAJ7JDK7-F1
#
_cell.length_a   1.000
_cell.length_b   1.000
_cell.length_c   1.000
_cell.angle_alpha   90.00
_cell.angle_beta   90.00
_cell.angle_gamma   90.00
#
_symmetry.space_group_name_H-M   'P 1'
#
loop_
_entity.id
_entity.type
_entity.pdbx_description
1 polymer ?
#
loop_
_entity_poly.entity_id
_entity_poly.type
_entity_poly.pdbx_seq_one_letter_code
_entity_poly.pdbx_strand_id
1 'polypeptide(L)'
;YEDASKKGAIIIHGLEEITIKNKNEVYRILEKGSERRQTAATLMNAQSSRSHTVFSITVHMKESTAEGDDVLKTGKLNLVDLAGSENVGRSGAVDRRAKEAGSINQS
;
A
#
# COMPACT_ATOMS: atom_id res chain seq x y z
N TYR A 1 4.13 -9.87 19.99
CA TYR A 1 5.44 -9.26 20.30
C TYR A 1 5.26 -7.78 20.11
N GLU A 2 4.90 -7.06 21.19
CA GLU A 2 4.71 -5.60 21.13
C GLU A 2 6.07 -4.92 21.26
N ASP A 3 6.47 -4.18 20.23
CA ASP A 3 7.59 -3.25 20.33
C ASP A 3 7.06 -1.93 20.91
N ALA A 4 7.25 -1.74 22.22
CA ALA A 4 6.79 -0.57 22.98
C ALA A 4 7.48 0.75 22.58
N SER A 5 8.41 0.73 21.62
CA SER A 5 9.18 1.91 21.18
C SER A 5 8.43 2.83 20.19
N LYS A 6 7.28 2.43 19.65
CA LYS A 6 6.53 3.23 18.66
C LYS A 6 5.09 3.54 19.11
N LYS A 7 4.92 4.51 20.01
CA LYS A 7 3.61 5.16 20.21
C LYS A 7 3.10 5.68 18.86
N GLY A 8 2.02 5.08 18.35
CA GLY A 8 1.42 5.43 17.05
C GLY A 8 1.78 4.52 15.87
N ALA A 9 2.53 3.43 16.06
CA ALA A 9 2.72 2.45 15.00
C ALA A 9 1.43 1.64 14.76
N ILE A 10 0.94 1.68 13.52
CA ILE A 10 -0.14 0.80 13.05
C ILE A 10 0.49 -0.53 12.63
N ILE A 11 0.04 -1.63 13.24
CA ILE A 11 0.41 -3.00 12.84
C ILE A 11 -0.72 -3.56 11.99
N ILE A 12 -0.40 -3.97 10.76
CA ILE A 12 -1.38 -4.54 9.83
C ILE A 12 -1.19 -6.06 9.84
N HIS A 13 -2.18 -6.79 10.36
CA HIS A 13 -2.18 -8.24 10.30
C HIS A 13 -2.29 -8.74 8.86
N GLY A 14 -1.43 -9.71 8.50
CA GLY A 14 -1.43 -10.31 7.17
C GLY A 14 -0.71 -9.49 6.09
N LEU A 15 -0.06 -8.36 6.45
CA LEU A 15 0.83 -7.64 5.55
C LEU A 15 2.08 -8.49 5.27
N GLU A 16 2.37 -8.70 3.98
CA GLU A 16 3.55 -9.43 3.51
C GLU A 16 4.67 -8.42 3.20
N GLU A 17 5.79 -8.49 3.92
CA GLU A 17 7.01 -7.75 3.59
C GLU A 17 8.02 -8.71 2.94
N ILE A 18 8.45 -8.38 1.72
CA ILE A 18 9.31 -9.25 0.91
C ILE A 18 10.68 -8.59 0.76
N THR A 19 11.72 -9.22 1.29
CA THR A 19 13.10 -8.80 1.05
C THR A 19 13.50 -9.15 -0.38
N ILE A 20 14.01 -8.15 -1.10
CA ILE A 20 14.46 -8.27 -2.48
C ILE A 20 15.96 -7.98 -2.58
N LYS A 21 16.66 -8.69 -3.48
CA LYS A 21 18.13 -8.60 -3.60
C LYS A 21 18.60 -7.79 -4.81
N ASN A 22 17.72 -7.55 -5.77
CA ASN A 22 18.05 -6.80 -6.99
C ASN A 22 16.80 -6.14 -7.60
N LYS A 23 17.03 -5.24 -8.55
CA LYS A 23 15.96 -4.49 -9.23
C LYS A 23 14.95 -5.37 -9.98
N ASN A 24 15.37 -6.54 -10.50
CA ASN A 24 14.49 -7.41 -11.28
C ASN A 24 13.43 -8.06 -10.38
N GLU A 25 13.76 -8.34 -9.13
CA GLU A 25 12.80 -8.83 -8.14
C GLU A 25 11.73 -7.79 -7.81
N VAL A 26 12.06 -6.50 -7.77
CA VAL A 26 11.07 -5.40 -7.60
C VAL A 26 9.97 -5.51 -8.66
N TYR A 27 10.36 -5.62 -9.93
CA TYR A 27 9.40 -5.66 -11.05
C TYR A 27 8.49 -6.88 -10.95
N ARG A 28 9.01 -8.05 -10.57
CA ARG A 28 8.20 -9.26 -10.36
C ARG A 28 7.21 -9.09 -9.22
N ILE A 29 7.61 -8.45 -8.12
CA ILE A 29 6.71 -8.17 -7.00
C ILE A 29 5.62 -7.16 -7.39
N LEU A 30 5.95 -6.14 -8.17
CA LEU A 30 4.98 -5.19 -8.71
C LEU A 30 3.97 -5.88 -9.63
N GLU A 31 4.43 -6.75 -10.53
CA GLU A 31 3.57 -7.51 -11.44
C GLU A 31 2.61 -8.42 -10.67
N LYS A 32 3.13 -9.22 -9.73
CA LYS A 32 2.32 -10.05 -8.83
C LYS A 32 1.31 -9.24 -8.02
N GLY A 33 1.69 -8.05 -7.56
CA GLY A 33 0.80 -7.12 -6.87
C GLY A 33 -0.32 -6.61 -7.78
N SER A 34 0.01 -6.27 -9.03
CA SER A 34 -0.94 -5.85 -10.06
C SER A 34 -1.91 -6.97 -10.44
N GLU A 35 -1.43 -8.21 -10.61
CA GLU A 35 -2.26 -9.39 -10.88
C GLU A 35 -3.23 -9.70 -9.73
N ARG A 36 -2.74 -9.65 -8.47
CA ARG A 36 -3.60 -9.81 -7.29
C ARG A 36 -4.68 -8.73 -7.24
N ARG A 37 -4.32 -7.49 -7.59
CA ARG A 37 -5.27 -6.36 -7.71
C ARG A 37 -6.28 -6.59 -8.83
N GLN A 38 -5.85 -7.10 -9.98
CA GLN A 38 -6.71 -7.42 -11.12
C GLN A 38 -7.65 -8.60 -10.84
N THR A 39 -7.18 -9.61 -10.10
CA THR A 39 -8.00 -10.76 -9.68
C THR A 39 -9.06 -10.34 -8.67
N ALA A 40 -8.75 -9.39 -7.78
CA ALA A 40 -9.75 -8.77 -6.90
C ALA A 40 -10.81 -7.96 -7.69
N ALA A 41 -10.45 -7.39 -8.84
CA ALA A 41 -11.37 -6.64 -9.69
C ALA A 41 -12.37 -7.53 -10.47
N THR A 42 -12.04 -8.80 -10.72
CA THR A 42 -12.71 -9.62 -11.76
C THR A 42 -13.95 -10.40 -11.32
N LEU A 43 -14.38 -10.33 -10.05
CA LEU A 43 -15.64 -10.97 -9.61
C LEU A 43 -16.85 -10.02 -9.55
N MET A 44 -16.63 -8.70 -9.55
CA MET A 44 -17.67 -7.67 -9.62
C MET A 44 -16.95 -6.33 -9.87
N ASN A 45 -16.87 -5.88 -11.14
CA ASN A 45 -16.10 -4.71 -11.60
C ASN A 45 -16.63 -3.36 -11.06
N ALA A 46 -16.48 -3.13 -9.76
CA ALA A 46 -16.56 -1.82 -9.09
C ALA A 46 -15.68 -1.74 -7.84
N GLN A 47 -15.04 -2.84 -7.42
CA GLN A 47 -14.29 -2.87 -6.15
C GLN A 47 -12.89 -2.23 -6.26
N SER A 48 -12.24 -2.29 -7.43
CA SER A 48 -10.92 -1.68 -7.63
C SER A 48 -10.96 -0.16 -7.80
N SER A 49 -12.06 0.41 -8.33
CA SER A 49 -12.25 1.87 -8.34
C SER A 49 -12.58 2.41 -6.94
N ARG A 50 -12.86 1.52 -5.99
CA ARG A 50 -13.35 1.83 -4.64
C ARG A 50 -12.36 1.49 -3.53
N SER A 51 -11.21 0.95 -3.87
CA SER A 51 -10.17 0.57 -2.91
C SER A 51 -8.93 1.44 -3.09
N HIS A 52 -8.34 1.90 -1.99
CA HIS A 52 -7.02 2.50 -2.00
C HIS A 52 -5.96 1.39 -1.96
N THR A 53 -4.88 1.53 -2.73
CA THR A 53 -3.72 0.64 -2.71
C THR A 53 -2.52 1.40 -2.17
N VAL A 54 -1.81 0.81 -1.21
CA VAL A 54 -0.53 1.33 -0.71
C VAL A 54 0.55 0.29 -0.98
N PHE A 55 1.54 0.66 -1.78
CA PHE A 55 2.74 -0.14 -2.00
C PHE A 55 3.93 0.55 -1.31
N SER A 56 4.51 -0.11 -0.30
CA SER A 56 5.62 0.43 0.47
C SER A 56 6.95 -0.19 0.04
N ILE A 57 7.94 0.64 -0.27
CA ILE A 57 9.33 0.24 -0.50
C ILE A 57 10.16 0.77 0.68
N THR A 58 10.78 -0.13 1.43
CA THR A 58 11.71 0.23 2.50
C THR A 58 13.12 -0.15 2.08
N VAL A 59 14.04 0.82 2.13
CA VAL A 59 15.45 0.65 1.79
C VAL A 59 16.28 0.83 3.06
N HIS A 60 17.03 -0.20 3.41
CA HIS A 60 18.03 -0.14 4.47
C HIS A 60 19.41 -0.02 3.84
N MET A 61 20.16 1.01 4.22
CA MET A 61 21.51 1.29 3.75
C MET A 61 22.46 1.32 4.95
N LYS A 62 23.65 0.79 4.74
CA LYS A 62 24.77 0.87 5.67
C LYS A 62 25.90 1.60 4.96
N GLU A 63 26.36 2.69 5.53
CA GLU A 63 27.44 3.52 5.00
C GLU A 63 28.51 3.67 6.07
N SER A 64 29.75 3.31 5.75
CA SER A 64 30.87 3.51 6.67
C SER A 64 31.43 4.93 6.49
N THR A 65 31.57 5.68 7.58
CA THR A 65 32.13 7.03 7.58
C THR A 65 33.64 6.97 7.38
N ALA A 66 34.24 8.12 7.06
CA ALA A 66 35.68 8.26 6.98
C ALA A 66 36.41 7.95 8.30
N GLU A 67 35.72 8.07 9.45
CA GLU A 67 36.25 7.70 10.77
C GLU A 67 36.14 6.20 11.10
N GLY A 68 35.53 5.40 10.22
CA GLY A 68 35.35 3.96 10.40
C GLY A 68 34.06 3.58 11.15
N ASP A 69 33.19 4.55 11.44
CA ASP A 69 31.90 4.29 12.06
C ASP A 69 30.87 3.86 11.01
N ASP A 70 29.95 2.96 11.36
CA ASP A 70 28.88 2.55 10.47
C ASP A 70 27.60 3.34 10.74
N VAL A 71 27.10 4.03 9.72
CA VAL A 71 25.82 4.75 9.75
C VAL A 71 24.76 3.93 9.04
N LEU A 72 23.69 3.61 9.75
CA LEU A 72 22.51 2.97 9.20
C LEU A 72 21.49 4.03 8.78
N LYS A 73 21.12 4.03 7.50
CA LYS A 73 20.07 4.89 6.94
C LYS A 73 18.90 4.03 6.50
N THR A 74 17.69 4.42 6.89
CA THR A 74 16.46 3.77 6.42
C THR A 74 15.60 4.78 5.69
N GLY A 75 15.33 4.52 4.41
CA GLY A 75 14.39 5.28 3.60
C GLY A 75 13.12 4.47 3.38
N LYS A 76 11.95 5.11 3.46
CA LYS A 76 10.67 4.48 3.12
C LYS A 76 9.93 5.32 2.09
N LEU A 77 9.56 4.71 0.98
CA LEU A 77 8.77 5.30 -0.09
C LEU A 77 7.40 4.61 -0.14
N ASN A 78 6.33 5.38 -0.04
CA ASN A 78 4.96 4.86 -0.20
C ASN A 78 4.42 5.31 -1.55
N LEU A 79 4.06 4.36 -2.40
CA LEU A 79 3.33 4.59 -3.65
C LEU A 79 1.86 4.32 -3.38
N VAL A 80 1.04 5.37 -3.42
CA VAL A 80 -0.37 5.30 -3.05
C VAL A 80 -1.23 5.54 -4.29
N ASP A 81 -2.10 4.58 -4.58
CA ASP A 81 -3.16 4.68 -5.60
C ASP A 81 -4.49 4.83 -4.87
N LEU A 82 -5.11 6.01 -4.98
CA LEU A 82 -6.33 6.31 -4.25
C LEU A 82 -7.56 5.89 -5.05
N ALA A 83 -8.63 5.53 -4.33
CA ALA A 83 -9.92 5.23 -4.94
C ALA A 83 -10.45 6.42 -5.76
N GLY A 84 -11.29 6.10 -6.75
CA GLY A 84 -11.98 7.08 -7.57
C GLY A 84 -12.89 7.98 -6.72
N SER A 85 -12.87 9.27 -7.02
CA SER A 85 -13.64 10.31 -6.32
C SER A 85 -15.02 10.54 -6.95
N GLU A 86 -15.55 9.58 -7.70
CA GLU A 86 -16.83 9.76 -8.38
C GLU A 86 -17.96 10.08 -7.39
N ASN A 87 -18.71 11.13 -7.70
CA ASN A 87 -19.76 11.63 -6.83
C ASN A 87 -20.95 10.66 -6.81
N VAL A 88 -21.37 10.23 -5.62
CA VAL A 88 -22.47 9.29 -5.39
C VAL A 88 -23.74 9.72 -6.15
N GLY A 89 -24.01 11.03 -6.20
CA GLY A 89 -25.17 11.60 -6.88
C GLY A 89 -25.19 11.45 -8.42
N ARG A 90 -24.02 11.29 -9.08
CA ARG A 90 -23.95 11.01 -10.54
C ARG A 90 -23.86 9.52 -10.85
N SER A 91 -23.53 8.68 -9.87
CA SER A 91 -23.29 7.24 -10.06
C SER A 91 -24.56 6.36 -10.08
N GLY A 92 -25.72 6.91 -9.69
CA GLY A 92 -26.99 6.15 -9.60
C GLY A 92 -26.98 5.05 -8.54
N ALA A 93 -26.04 5.08 -7.60
CA ALA A 93 -25.88 4.09 -6.55
C ALA A 93 -27.03 4.15 -5.51
N VAL A 94 -27.79 3.06 -5.36
CA VAL A 94 -28.89 2.95 -4.39
C VAL A 94 -28.40 2.28 -3.09
N ASP A 95 -28.80 2.85 -1.94
CA ASP A 95 -28.59 2.41 -0.55
C ASP A 95 -27.18 1.90 -0.18
N ARG A 96 -26.88 0.61 -0.43
CA ARG A 96 -25.65 -0.05 0.05
C ARG A 96 -24.41 0.53 -0.62
N ARG A 97 -24.50 0.84 -1.92
CA ARG A 97 -23.40 1.46 -2.68
C ARG A 97 -23.21 2.94 -2.37
N ALA A 98 -24.26 3.64 -1.92
CA ALA A 98 -24.17 5.05 -1.54
C ALA A 98 -23.44 5.24 -0.19
N LYS A 99 -23.72 4.38 0.80
CA LYS A 99 -22.97 4.37 2.08
C LYS A 99 -21.49 4.04 1.87
N GLU A 100 -21.21 3.01 1.08
CA GLU A 100 -19.84 2.59 0.76
C GLU A 100 -19.05 3.69 0.04
N ALA A 101 -19.63 4.28 -1.02
CA ALA A 101 -19.00 5.39 -1.73
C ALA A 101 -18.86 6.64 -0.85
N GLY A 102 -19.75 6.86 0.12
CA GLY A 102 -19.61 7.89 1.14
C GLY A 102 -18.39 7.66 2.05
N SER A 103 -18.18 6.44 2.53
CA SER A 103 -17.01 6.10 3.36
C SER A 103 -15.69 6.22 2.59
N ILE A 104 -15.66 5.79 1.33
CA ILE A 104 -14.48 5.92 0.45
C ILE A 104 -14.15 7.41 0.20
N ASN A 105 -15.16 8.24 -0.04
CA ASN A 105 -14.96 9.68 -0.24
C ASN A 105 -14.62 10.44 1.07
N GLN A 106 -14.76 9.80 2.23
CA GLN A 106 -14.35 10.34 3.54
C GLN A 106 -13.02 9.75 4.05
N SER A 107 -12.41 8.84 3.27
CA SER A 107 -11.14 8.16 3.59
C SER A 107 -9.91 9.01 3.31
#